data_AF-A0A3B9FZ53-F1
#
_entry.id   AF-A0A3B9FZ53-F1
#
_cell.length_a   1.000
_cell.length_b   1.000
_cell.length_c   1.000
_cell.angle_alpha   90.00
_cell.angle_beta   90.00
_cell.angle_gamma   90.00
#
_symmetry.space_group_name_H-M   'P 1'
#
loop_
_entity.id
_entity.type
_entity.pdbx_description
1 polymer ?
#
loop_
_entity_poly.entity_id
_entity_poly.type
_entity_poly.pdbx_seq_one_letter_code
_entity_poly.pdbx_strand_id
1 'polypeptide(L)' 'MYEQYGTDVTIGGFDTIVLAMGVRPYNPLEEAAKAVCDTLCVIVDANEPGPANKATEASLAAALAL' A
#
# COMPACT_ATOMS: atom_id res chain seq x y z
N MET A 1 3.59 -2.85 25.23
CA MET A 1 4.13 -2.11 26.40
C MET A 1 4.69 -0.82 25.87
N TYR A 2 4.43 0.30 26.55
CA TYR A 2 5.05 1.58 26.26
C TYR A 2 5.52 2.20 27.58
N GLU A 3 6.60 2.97 27.52
CA GLU A 3 7.12 3.65 28.70
C GLU A 3 6.28 4.91 28.96
N GLN A 4 5.80 5.05 30.20
CA GLN A 4 5.20 6.29 30.69
C GLN A 4 5.78 6.60 32.07
N TYR A 5 6.41 7.76 32.21
CA TYR A 5 7.05 8.20 33.46
C TYR A 5 8.03 7.16 34.08
N GLY A 6 8.86 6.51 33.27
CA GLY A 6 9.82 5.52 33.75
C GLY A 6 9.21 4.17 34.18
N THR A 7 7.92 3.95 33.90
CA THR A 7 7.24 2.69 34.20
C THR A 7 6.73 2.07 32.90
N ASP A 8 6.93 0.77 32.74
CA ASP A 8 6.35 0.01 31.64
C ASP A 8 4.84 -0.19 31.87
N VAL A 9 4.04 0.33 30.94
CA VAL A 9 2.58 0.24 31.01
C VAL A 9 2.06 -0.64 29.87
N THR A 10 1.03 -1.45 30.18
CA THR A 10 0.34 -2.29 29.20
C THR A 10 -0.99 -1.61 28.81
N ILE A 11 -1.20 -1.44 27.50
CA ILE A 11 -2.49 -0.99 26.95
C ILE A 11 -3.51 -2.12 27.09
N GLY A 12 -4.67 -1.85 27.67
CA GLY A 12 -5.75 -2.82 27.87
C GLY A 12 -7.09 -2.14 28.14
N GLY A 13 -8.17 -2.93 28.26
CA GLY A 13 -9.53 -2.43 28.55
C GLY A 13 -10.39 -2.12 27.32
N PHE A 14 -10.05 -2.68 26.16
CA PHE A 14 -10.82 -2.50 24.91
C PHE A 14 -11.52 -3.80 24.51
N ASP A 15 -12.79 -3.72 24.10
CA ASP A 15 -13.50 -4.84 23.48
C ASP A 15 -13.05 -5.07 22.02
N THR A 16 -12.59 -4.02 21.36
CA THR A 16 -12.12 -4.07 19.96
C THR A 16 -11.06 -3.00 19.73
N ILE A 17 -10.03 -3.37 18.97
CA ILE A 17 -8.95 -2.47 18.54
C ILE A 17 -8.99 -2.41 17.01
N VAL A 18 -9.10 -1.20 16.45
CA VAL A 18 -9.02 -0.97 15.00
C VAL A 18 -7.65 -0.39 14.67
N LEU A 19 -6.90 -1.08 13.80
CA LEU A 19 -5.59 -0.65 13.35
C LEU A 19 -5.68 -0.04 11.95
N ALA A 20 -5.77 1.28 11.86
CA ALA A 20 -5.78 2.04 10.62
C ALA A 20 -4.38 2.61 10.30
N MET A 21 -3.38 1.73 10.15
CA MET A 21 -1.96 2.13 10.01
C MET A 21 -1.55 2.58 8.60
N GLY A 22 -2.52 2.76 7.70
CA GLY A 22 -2.28 3.00 6.29
C GLY A 22 -2.16 1.72 5.46
N VAL A 23 -1.59 1.85 4.26
CA VAL A 23 -1.50 0.81 3.24
C VAL A 23 -0.10 0.76 2.66
N ARG A 24 0.25 -0.38 2.04
CA ARG A 24 1.50 -0.57 1.30
C ARG A 24 1.20 -1.13 -0.09
N PRO A 25 2.06 -0.90 -1.10
CA PRO A 25 1.87 -1.51 -2.40
C PRO A 25 1.81 -3.03 -2.31
N TYR A 26 0.96 -3.63 -3.13
CA TYR A 26 0.85 -5.08 -3.25
C TYR A 26 1.00 -5.48 -4.71
N ASN A 27 2.19 -5.98 -5.08
CA ASN A 27 2.52 -6.37 -6.43
C ASN A 27 3.31 -7.70 -6.50
N PRO A 28 2.73 -8.82 -6.05
CA PRO A 28 3.43 -10.11 -6.05
C PRO A 28 3.66 -10.70 -7.46
N LEU A 29 2.96 -10.18 -8.47
CA LEU A 29 3.01 -10.71 -9.84
C LEU A 29 4.08 -10.05 -10.71
N GLU A 30 4.72 -8.98 -10.25
CA GLU A 30 5.64 -8.18 -11.07
C GLU A 30 6.75 -9.02 -11.69
N GLU A 31 7.45 -9.80 -10.86
CA GLU A 31 8.59 -10.60 -11.30
C GLU A 31 8.17 -11.73 -12.24
N ALA A 32 7.02 -12.37 -11.98
CA ALA A 32 6.47 -13.38 -12.87
C ALA A 32 6.05 -12.77 -14.23
N ALA A 33 5.49 -11.57 -14.22
CA ALA A 33 5.07 -10.88 -15.43
C ALA A 33 6.25 -10.38 -16.28
N LYS A 34 7.32 -9.87 -15.64
CA LYS A 34 8.58 -9.49 -16.32
C LYS A 34 9.22 -10.66 -17.07
N ALA A 35 9.02 -11.89 -16.60
CA ALA A 35 9.58 -13.08 -17.22
C ALA A 35 8.84 -13.54 -18.49
N VAL A 36 7.61 -13.07 -18.72
CA VAL A 36 6.75 -13.53 -19.82
C VAL A 36 6.30 -12.42 -20.78
N CYS A 37 6.34 -11.15 -20.36
CA CYS A 37 5.93 -10.01 -21.16
C CYS A 37 7.15 -9.16 -21.58
N ASP A 38 7.19 -8.74 -22.84
CA ASP A 38 8.23 -7.80 -23.33
C ASP A 38 8.10 -6.41 -22.71
N THR A 39 6.87 -6.02 -22.35
CA THR A 39 6.55 -4.75 -21.71
C THR A 39 5.63 -4.99 -20.52
N LEU A 40 5.96 -4.39 -19.37
CA LEU A 40 5.16 -4.43 -18.16
C LEU A 40 4.91 -3.00 -17.66
N CYS A 41 3.65 -2.69 -17.34
CA CYS A 41 3.26 -1.45 -16.68
C CYS A 41 2.56 -1.78 -15.36
N VAL A 42 3.06 -1.23 -14.25
CA VAL A 42 2.43 -1.34 -12.94
C VAL A 42 1.72 -0.02 -12.65
N ILE A 43 0.41 -0.07 -12.38
CA ILE A 43 -0.44 1.10 -12.18
C ILE A 43 -1.17 1.05 -10.84
N VAL A 44 -1.68 2.19 -10.38
CA VAL A 44 -2.53 2.31 -9.17
C VAL A 44 -1.75 1.86 -7.93
N ASP A 45 -2.45 1.40 -6.89
CA ASP A 45 -1.90 1.06 -5.59
C ASP A 45 -0.88 -0.08 -5.63
N ALA A 46 -0.82 -0.87 -6.71
CA ALA A 46 0.24 -1.85 -6.91
C ALA A 46 1.61 -1.18 -7.12
N ASN A 47 1.64 0.03 -7.69
CA ASN A 47 2.82 0.88 -7.81
C ASN A 47 2.96 1.84 -6.62
N GLU A 48 1.91 2.65 -6.40
CA GLU A 48 1.90 3.68 -5.35
C GLU A 48 0.48 3.84 -4.77
N PRO A 49 0.24 3.39 -3.53
CA PRO A 49 -1.05 3.55 -2.87
C PRO A 49 -1.44 5.00 -2.70
N GLY A 50 -2.68 5.32 -3.04
CA GLY A 50 -3.15 6.68 -2.91
C GLY A 50 -4.65 6.86 -3.07
N PRO A 51 -5.10 8.12 -3.13
CA PRO A 51 -6.50 8.43 -3.39
C PRO A 51 -6.94 7.94 -4.78
N ALA A 52 -8.20 7.51 -4.89
CA ALA A 52 -8.74 6.91 -6.12
C ALA A 52 -8.67 7.82 -7.36
N ASN A 53 -8.72 9.15 -7.18
CA ASN A 53 -8.52 10.09 -8.29
C ASN A 53 -7.08 10.01 -8.85
N LYS A 54 -6.07 9.86 -7.98
CA LYS A 54 -4.67 9.70 -8.41
C LYS A 54 -4.43 8.39 -9.13
N ALA A 55 -5.05 7.31 -8.66
CA ALA A 55 -5.07 6.04 -9.38
C ALA A 55 -5.59 6.19 -10.81
N THR A 56 -6.68 6.95 -10.98
CA THR A 56 -7.33 7.17 -12.28
C THR A 56 -6.46 8.06 -13.18
N GLU A 57 -5.96 9.18 -12.67
CA GLU A 57 -5.05 10.08 -13.38
C GLU A 57 -3.78 9.35 -13.86
N ALA A 58 -3.15 8.57 -12.99
CA ALA A 58 -1.94 7.82 -13.29
C ALA A 58 -2.19 6.73 -14.35
N SER A 59 -3.32 6.03 -14.26
CA SER A 59 -3.68 4.99 -15.24
C SER A 59 -3.93 5.58 -16.63
N LEU A 60 -4.63 6.72 -16.71
CA LEU A 60 -4.84 7.43 -17.97
C LEU A 60 -3.51 7.92 -18.56
N ALA A 61 -2.65 8.52 -17.75
CA ALA A 61 -1.33 8.98 -18.19
C ALA A 61 -0.47 7.84 -18.72
N ALA A 62 -0.45 6.69 -18.03
CA ALA A 62 0.26 5.50 -18.47
C ALA A 62 -0.29 4.97 -19.80
N ALA A 63 -1.62 4.90 -19.96
CA ALA A 63 -2.25 4.45 -21.20
C ALA A 63 -1.97 5.38 -22.40
N LEU A 64 -1.86 6.70 -22.17
CA LEU A 64 -1.53 7.68 -23.22
C LEU A 64 -0.04 7.69 -23.61
N ALA A 65 0.82 7.08 -22.81
CA ALA A 65 2.27 7.01 -23.03
C ALA A 65 2.73 5.72 -23.74
N LEU A 66 1.81 4.78 -23.99
CA LEU A 66 2.03 3.55 -24.76
C LEU A 66 1.85 3.80 -26.27
#